data_AF-A0AAQ0TJE3-F1
#
_entry.id   AF-A0AAQ0TJE3-F1
#
_cell.length_a   1.000
_cell.length_b   1.000
_cell.length_c   1.000
_cell.angle_alpha   90.00
_cell.angle_beta   90.00
_cell.angle_gamma   90.00
#
_symmetry.space_group_name_H-M   'P 1'
#
loop_
_entity.id
_entity.type
_entity.pdbx_description
1 polymer ?
#
loop_
_entity_poly.entity_id
_entity_poly.type
_entity_poly.pdbx_seq_one_letter_code
_entity_poly.pdbx_strand_id
1 'polypeptide(L)'
;MLKRIIIKNFKGIKSLDMEFNDIRTILVGNNGVGKSTIIEALRLALSGENSVELTLFSFHKSCWSVTDRAISNLPKIEIEVYFSDIVKGPDFRGKSNLLIEEHPGIRFTYEFDEAYEDLYSHTTHDYVPCEYYHTTRFWFSGQPAKTKLLPFKLFIIDSANTFFNSRPRQFMSRLLEDDTDDFRPKLLSCLAGMRDSFEKNDKVKCINEELSQRAGKIKKELGVSIDLVSKNSYSSVLSPMVDGIPFEFAGLGEQCIVKTLLSLGDDDSGKPRILIVEEPETHLSHTMMYNLMKLLEEKVQSQIIISTHSSFVANRMELDNLVVLSKGEDGTVYSKNLQKDLKDKEYNFFFKATDFATLRLILCKAVILVEGPTDEIVCNYYMKQTNRDMYHNGIELMAVGGVSFGHFVELSKDLKIKVAIVRDRDDKSRDYYEKLYFANSPVENIRIFLDDNNRTIEPSFVAANKDKLHDLSSTVRKKRNSNETTDTLIDFMSNNKTEWAYRLIQGSKQFEVPQYIKDAFEWIDGK
;
A
#
# COMPACT_ATOMS: atom_id res chain seq x y z
N MET A 1 -14.81 11.70 -11.34
CA MET A 1 -13.66 10.89 -10.88
C MET A 1 -13.81 10.63 -9.38
N LEU A 2 -13.01 9.76 -8.76
CA LEU A 2 -13.09 9.52 -7.31
C LEU A 2 -12.47 10.69 -6.56
N LYS A 3 -13.13 11.18 -5.52
CA LYS A 3 -12.70 12.33 -4.72
C LYS A 3 -12.35 11.93 -3.29
N ARG A 4 -13.15 11.05 -2.69
CA ARG A 4 -12.97 10.60 -1.31
C ARG A 4 -13.55 9.20 -1.13
N ILE A 5 -12.97 8.44 -0.21
CA ILE A 5 -13.52 7.16 0.27
C ILE A 5 -13.63 7.20 1.79
N ILE A 6 -14.78 6.74 2.29
CA ILE A 6 -15.00 6.51 3.72
C ILE A 6 -15.29 5.03 3.91
N ILE A 7 -14.59 4.39 4.83
CA ILE A 7 -14.76 2.96 5.16
C ILE A 7 -15.03 2.83 6.65
N LYS A 8 -16.01 2.02 7.04
CA LYS A 8 -16.25 1.61 8.43
C LYS A 8 -16.35 0.09 8.54
N ASN A 9 -15.68 -0.45 9.56
CA ASN A 9 -15.70 -1.83 10.02
C ASN A 9 -15.38 -2.90 8.96
N PHE A 10 -14.62 -2.58 7.92
CA PHE A 10 -14.32 -3.51 6.83
C PHE A 10 -12.92 -4.14 6.97
N LYS A 11 -12.88 -5.46 7.17
CA LYS A 11 -11.65 -6.26 7.30
C LYS A 11 -10.62 -5.62 8.24
N GLY A 12 -9.45 -5.24 7.72
CA GLY A 12 -8.39 -4.63 8.52
C GLY A 12 -8.66 -3.20 8.97
N ILE A 13 -9.73 -2.55 8.49
CA ILE A 13 -10.01 -1.12 8.68
C ILE A 13 -11.23 -0.94 9.58
N LYS A 14 -11.02 -0.38 10.78
CA LYS A 14 -12.13 0.03 11.66
C LYS A 14 -12.82 1.28 11.13
N SER A 15 -12.04 2.30 10.81
CA SER A 15 -12.49 3.51 10.13
C SER A 15 -11.37 4.08 9.28
N LEU A 16 -11.72 4.59 8.11
CA LEU A 16 -10.84 5.35 7.23
C LEU A 16 -11.65 6.48 6.61
N ASP A 17 -11.01 7.63 6.49
CA ASP A 17 -11.49 8.75 5.71
C ASP A 17 -10.31 9.31 4.91
N MET A 18 -10.40 9.24 3.58
CA MET A 18 -9.28 9.52 2.69
C MET A 18 -9.73 10.22 1.41
N GLU A 19 -9.02 11.29 1.06
CA GLU A 19 -9.18 11.97 -0.24
C GLU A 19 -8.23 11.41 -1.30
N PHE A 20 -8.72 11.36 -2.53
CA PHE A 20 -7.92 11.11 -3.72
C PHE A 20 -7.46 12.43 -4.35
N ASN A 21 -6.37 12.37 -5.09
CA ASN A 21 -5.98 13.40 -6.04
C ASN A 21 -6.75 13.27 -7.35
N ASP A 22 -6.93 14.39 -8.04
CA ASP A 22 -7.77 14.45 -9.26
C ASP A 22 -7.23 13.56 -10.39
N ILE A 23 -5.90 13.56 -10.58
CA ILE A 23 -5.24 12.83 -11.66
C ILE A 23 -4.60 11.55 -11.13
N ARG A 24 -3.70 11.67 -10.14
CA ARG A 24 -2.90 10.55 -9.67
C ARG A 24 -2.83 10.48 -8.16
N THR A 25 -3.22 9.34 -7.62
CA THR A 25 -3.08 9.01 -6.20
C THR A 25 -2.16 7.81 -6.03
N ILE A 26 -1.16 7.94 -5.18
CA ILE A 26 -0.25 6.85 -4.84
C ILE A 26 -0.41 6.58 -3.35
N LEU A 27 -1.03 5.46 -3.03
CA LEU A 27 -1.26 4.98 -1.68
C LEU A 27 0.03 4.33 -1.17
N VAL A 28 0.64 4.95 -0.15
CA VAL A 28 1.86 4.45 0.49
C VAL A 28 1.62 4.21 1.96
N GLY A 29 2.10 3.08 2.46
CA GLY A 29 2.10 2.78 3.89
C GLY A 29 2.65 1.39 4.13
N ASN A 30 2.88 1.06 5.41
CA ASN A 30 3.46 -0.23 5.79
C ASN A 30 2.54 -1.42 5.40
N ASN A 31 3.08 -2.63 5.44
CA ASN A 31 2.32 -3.86 5.22
C ASN A 31 1.21 -3.99 6.28
N GLY A 32 0.02 -4.39 5.83
CA GLY A 32 -1.15 -4.55 6.71
C GLY A 32 -1.84 -3.24 7.14
N VAL A 33 -1.41 -2.08 6.62
CA VAL A 33 -2.05 -0.78 6.91
C VAL A 33 -3.49 -0.68 6.36
N GLY A 34 -3.78 -1.40 5.27
CA GLY A 34 -5.12 -1.41 4.64
C GLY A 34 -5.14 -1.08 3.14
N LYS A 35 -3.99 -0.89 2.47
CA LYS A 35 -3.90 -0.58 1.01
C LYS A 35 -4.79 -1.50 0.15
N SER A 36 -4.59 -2.81 0.25
CA SER A 36 -5.40 -3.82 -0.46
C SER A 36 -6.87 -3.78 -0.06
N THR A 37 -7.16 -3.55 1.22
CA THR A 37 -8.53 -3.42 1.73
C THR A 37 -9.26 -2.20 1.14
N ILE A 38 -8.56 -1.08 0.91
CA ILE A 38 -9.10 0.10 0.22
C ILE A 38 -9.44 -0.23 -1.22
N ILE A 39 -8.53 -0.90 -1.95
CA ILE A 39 -8.75 -1.31 -3.34
C ILE A 39 -9.93 -2.28 -3.45
N GLU A 40 -10.03 -3.23 -2.52
CA GLU A 40 -11.16 -4.16 -2.45
C GLU A 40 -12.48 -3.45 -2.10
N ALA A 41 -12.46 -2.48 -1.19
CA ALA A 41 -13.62 -1.66 -0.88
C ALA A 41 -14.11 -0.87 -2.11
N LEU A 42 -13.18 -0.29 -2.88
CA LEU A 42 -13.50 0.34 -4.17
C LEU A 42 -14.10 -0.65 -5.16
N ARG A 43 -13.54 -1.88 -5.24
CA ARG A 43 -14.09 -2.94 -6.10
C ARG A 43 -15.53 -3.27 -5.70
N LEU A 44 -15.80 -3.56 -4.42
CA LEU A 44 -17.14 -3.88 -3.94
C LEU A 44 -18.15 -2.74 -4.21
N ALA A 45 -17.77 -1.52 -3.84
CA ALA A 45 -18.63 -0.37 -4.00
C ALA A 45 -18.94 -0.06 -5.47
N LEU A 46 -17.96 -0.17 -6.37
CA LEU A 46 -18.08 0.27 -7.76
C LEU A 46 -18.42 -0.86 -8.75
N SER A 47 -17.77 -2.03 -8.71
CA SER A 47 -18.01 -3.07 -9.71
C SER A 47 -19.34 -3.81 -9.50
N GLY A 48 -19.79 -3.94 -8.25
CA GLY A 48 -20.96 -4.77 -7.93
C GLY A 48 -20.74 -6.26 -8.14
N GLU A 49 -19.49 -6.70 -8.28
CA GLU A 49 -19.15 -8.11 -8.19
C GLU A 49 -19.28 -8.54 -6.73
N ASN A 50 -20.47 -9.02 -6.33
CA ASN A 50 -20.74 -9.60 -5.01
C ASN A 50 -20.06 -10.98 -4.83
N SER A 51 -18.88 -11.20 -5.39
CA SER A 51 -18.22 -12.51 -5.40
C SER A 51 -17.64 -12.92 -4.04
N VAL A 52 -17.78 -12.09 -3.00
CA VAL A 52 -17.26 -12.38 -1.66
C VAL A 52 -18.44 -12.65 -0.75
N GLU A 53 -18.59 -13.90 -0.34
CA GLU A 53 -19.53 -14.30 0.71
C GLU A 53 -19.21 -13.52 2.00
N LEU A 54 -20.24 -12.95 2.62
CA LEU A 54 -20.06 -12.26 3.88
C LEU A 54 -19.72 -13.28 4.97
N THR A 55 -18.60 -13.06 5.64
CA THR A 55 -18.19 -13.87 6.79
C THR A 55 -17.87 -12.95 7.96
N LEU A 56 -17.74 -13.52 9.15
CA LEU A 56 -17.30 -12.77 10.34
C LEU A 56 -15.98 -12.01 10.09
N PHE A 57 -15.08 -12.59 9.28
CA PHE A 57 -13.78 -12.01 8.94
C PHE A 57 -13.87 -10.84 7.93
N SER A 58 -15.02 -10.62 7.30
CA SER A 58 -15.29 -9.42 6.52
C SER A 58 -15.45 -8.19 7.41
N PHE A 59 -15.83 -8.37 8.67
CA PHE A 59 -15.89 -7.31 9.67
C PHE A 59 -14.53 -7.07 10.33
N HIS A 60 -14.29 -5.83 10.73
CA HIS A 60 -13.15 -5.53 11.59
C HIS A 60 -13.25 -6.27 12.93
N LYS A 61 -12.10 -6.70 13.47
CA LYS A 61 -12.01 -7.52 14.69
C LYS A 61 -12.75 -6.94 15.89
N SER A 62 -12.90 -5.61 15.97
CA SER A 62 -13.64 -4.93 17.04
C SER A 62 -15.15 -5.24 17.03
N CYS A 63 -15.67 -5.76 15.92
CA CYS A 63 -17.07 -6.08 15.74
C CYS A 63 -17.37 -7.57 15.95
N TRP A 64 -16.37 -8.42 16.13
CA TRP A 64 -16.58 -9.88 16.15
C TRP A 64 -17.39 -10.36 17.35
N SER A 65 -17.29 -9.65 18.47
CA SER A 65 -18.11 -9.91 19.66
C SER A 65 -19.32 -8.99 19.69
N VAL A 66 -20.50 -9.59 19.80
CA VAL A 66 -21.77 -8.86 19.97
C VAL A 66 -22.12 -8.91 21.46
N THR A 67 -21.75 -7.87 22.20
CA THR A 67 -22.06 -7.75 23.64
C THR A 67 -23.49 -7.26 23.86
N ASP A 68 -23.97 -6.41 22.96
CA ASP A 68 -25.34 -5.92 22.93
C ASP A 68 -26.09 -6.54 21.74
N ARG A 69 -27.16 -7.26 22.06
CA ARG A 69 -27.95 -8.06 21.11
C ARG A 69 -29.10 -7.27 20.48
N ALA A 70 -29.25 -5.98 20.79
CA ALA A 70 -30.22 -5.15 20.10
C ALA A 70 -29.85 -5.05 18.61
N ILE A 71 -30.84 -5.23 17.72
CA ILE A 71 -30.64 -5.15 16.25
C ILE A 71 -30.03 -3.80 15.85
N SER A 72 -30.40 -2.72 16.54
CA SER A 72 -29.84 -1.38 16.35
C SER A 72 -28.33 -1.29 16.60
N ASN A 73 -27.78 -2.22 17.38
CA ASN A 73 -26.39 -2.24 17.82
C ASN A 73 -25.56 -3.30 17.08
N LEU A 74 -26.18 -4.05 16.16
CA LEU A 74 -25.47 -4.97 15.27
C LEU A 74 -24.52 -4.18 14.35
N PRO A 75 -23.28 -4.66 14.18
CA PRO A 75 -22.29 -3.94 13.41
C PRO A 75 -22.67 -3.89 11.93
N LYS A 76 -22.35 -2.79 11.27
CA LYS A 76 -22.50 -2.62 9.81
C LYS A 76 -21.14 -2.39 9.18
N ILE A 77 -20.97 -2.90 7.97
CA ILE A 77 -19.87 -2.48 7.08
C ILE A 77 -20.44 -1.38 6.19
N GLU A 78 -19.76 -0.23 6.16
CA GLU A 78 -20.16 0.89 5.31
C GLU A 78 -18.97 1.34 4.47
N ILE A 79 -19.16 1.39 3.16
CA ILE A 79 -18.17 1.89 2.20
C ILE A 79 -18.85 2.96 1.36
N GLU A 80 -18.34 4.17 1.44
CA GLU A 80 -18.82 5.30 0.65
C GLU A 80 -17.73 5.82 -0.27
N VAL A 81 -18.09 6.04 -1.53
CA VAL A 81 -17.19 6.59 -2.53
C VAL A 81 -17.82 7.86 -3.10
N TYR A 82 -17.16 8.97 -2.82
CA TYR A 82 -17.56 10.31 -3.23
C TYR A 82 -16.94 10.61 -4.60
N PHE A 83 -17.73 11.14 -5.52
CA PHE A 83 -17.28 11.50 -6.86
C PHE A 83 -16.99 12.99 -6.97
N SER A 84 -16.04 13.39 -7.81
CA SER A 84 -15.80 14.81 -8.11
C SER A 84 -17.01 15.44 -8.81
N ASP A 85 -17.17 16.76 -8.68
CA ASP A 85 -18.29 17.52 -9.24
C ASP A 85 -18.34 17.51 -10.78
N ILE A 86 -17.31 16.97 -11.44
CA ILE A 86 -17.31 16.65 -12.86
C ILE A 86 -18.41 15.63 -13.21
N VAL A 87 -18.76 14.76 -12.26
CA VAL A 87 -19.90 13.84 -12.41
C VAL A 87 -21.20 14.63 -12.28
N LYS A 88 -21.79 14.93 -13.44
CA LYS A 88 -23.08 15.64 -13.54
C LYS A 88 -24.25 14.64 -13.53
N GLY A 89 -25.37 15.07 -12.96
CA GLY A 89 -26.62 14.32 -12.95
C GLY A 89 -27.24 14.27 -11.55
N PRO A 90 -28.54 14.57 -11.39
CA PRO A 90 -29.20 14.53 -10.09
C PRO A 90 -29.22 13.11 -9.51
N ASP A 91 -29.22 12.10 -10.37
CA ASP A 91 -29.35 10.69 -10.00
C ASP A 91 -28.22 10.20 -9.08
N PHE A 92 -27.04 10.82 -9.11
CA PHE A 92 -25.89 10.43 -8.28
C PHE A 92 -25.76 11.27 -7.01
N ARG A 93 -26.46 12.40 -6.93
CA ARG A 93 -26.23 13.46 -5.94
C ARG A 93 -27.32 13.47 -4.87
N GLY A 94 -26.91 13.56 -3.61
CA GLY A 94 -27.84 13.73 -2.50
C GLY A 94 -27.13 13.68 -1.16
N LYS A 95 -27.91 13.65 -0.08
CA LYS A 95 -27.43 13.68 1.31
C LYS A 95 -27.42 12.31 2.00
N SER A 96 -27.72 11.24 1.27
CA SER A 96 -27.69 9.87 1.78
C SER A 96 -26.26 9.35 1.85
N ASN A 97 -25.40 10.07 2.56
CA ASN A 97 -24.01 9.76 2.82
C ASN A 97 -23.65 10.06 4.29
N LEU A 98 -22.52 9.55 4.78
CA LEU A 98 -22.13 9.61 6.19
C LEU A 98 -21.84 11.04 6.66
N LEU A 99 -21.47 11.93 5.74
CA LEU A 99 -21.24 13.35 6.03
C LEU A 99 -22.53 14.17 6.03
N ILE A 100 -23.65 13.62 5.51
CA ILE A 100 -24.95 14.31 5.39
C ILE A 100 -24.84 15.58 4.52
N GLU A 101 -23.90 15.56 3.55
CA GLU A 101 -23.62 16.69 2.66
C GLU A 101 -24.17 16.43 1.26
N GLU A 102 -24.53 17.47 0.51
CA GLU A 102 -25.06 17.28 -0.84
C GLU A 102 -23.93 17.02 -1.85
N HIS A 103 -23.67 15.73 -2.12
CA HIS A 103 -22.52 15.30 -2.93
C HIS A 103 -22.89 14.18 -3.89
N PRO A 104 -22.26 14.07 -5.08
CA PRO A 104 -22.39 12.89 -5.91
C PRO A 104 -21.57 11.72 -5.35
N GLY A 105 -22.12 10.51 -5.36
CA GLY A 105 -21.41 9.33 -4.90
C GLY A 105 -22.28 8.08 -4.77
N ILE A 106 -21.68 7.05 -4.22
CA ILE A 106 -22.27 5.73 -4.00
C ILE A 106 -21.95 5.23 -2.61
N ARG A 107 -22.93 4.60 -1.98
CA ARG A 107 -22.82 3.88 -0.71
C ARG A 107 -23.04 2.40 -0.96
N PHE A 108 -22.18 1.60 -0.35
CA PHE A 108 -22.29 0.15 -0.25
C PHE A 108 -22.37 -0.22 1.23
N THR A 109 -23.32 -1.08 1.61
CA THR A 109 -23.44 -1.58 3.00
C THR A 109 -23.57 -3.09 3.04
N TYR A 110 -23.00 -3.69 4.10
CA TYR A 110 -23.52 -4.93 4.68
C TYR A 110 -24.23 -4.58 5.97
N GLU A 111 -25.51 -4.91 6.06
CA GLU A 111 -26.32 -4.67 7.25
C GLU A 111 -27.33 -5.78 7.49
N PHE A 112 -27.79 -5.88 8.74
CA PHE A 112 -28.82 -6.82 9.13
C PHE A 112 -30.08 -6.59 8.29
N ASP A 113 -30.62 -7.67 7.74
CA ASP A 113 -31.88 -7.66 7.02
C ASP A 113 -33.02 -7.80 8.04
N GLU A 114 -33.78 -6.72 8.22
CA GLU A 114 -34.91 -6.64 9.16
C GLU A 114 -35.96 -7.73 8.89
N ALA A 115 -36.01 -8.31 7.68
CA ALA A 115 -36.88 -9.46 7.38
C ALA A 115 -36.58 -10.69 8.24
N TYR A 116 -35.39 -10.78 8.85
CA TYR A 116 -35.00 -11.85 9.77
C TYR A 116 -35.14 -11.50 11.26
N GLU A 117 -35.73 -10.36 11.61
CA GLU A 117 -35.90 -9.93 13.01
C GLU A 117 -36.57 -11.00 13.88
N ASP A 118 -37.68 -11.57 13.41
CA ASP A 118 -38.39 -12.64 14.12
C ASP A 118 -37.48 -13.86 14.34
N LEU A 119 -36.76 -14.30 13.31
CA LEU A 119 -35.85 -15.46 13.41
C LEU A 119 -34.69 -15.19 14.37
N TYR A 120 -34.08 -14.01 14.28
CA TYR A 120 -32.94 -13.61 15.11
C TYR A 120 -33.30 -13.55 16.60
N SER A 121 -34.49 -13.05 16.93
CA SER A 121 -34.94 -12.91 18.33
C SER A 121 -35.07 -14.26 19.08
N HIS A 122 -35.22 -15.36 18.35
CA HIS A 122 -35.40 -16.71 18.92
C HIS A 122 -34.08 -17.51 19.05
N THR A 123 -32.96 -16.99 18.54
CA THR A 123 -31.65 -17.66 18.57
C THR A 123 -30.62 -16.83 19.35
N THR A 124 -29.83 -17.51 20.17
CA THR A 124 -28.71 -16.88 20.88
C THR A 124 -27.46 -16.90 20.02
N HIS A 125 -26.86 -15.73 19.80
CA HIS A 125 -25.63 -15.58 19.02
C HIS A 125 -24.55 -14.94 19.89
N ASP A 126 -23.34 -15.48 19.83
CA ASP A 126 -22.15 -14.94 20.51
C ASP A 126 -21.26 -14.13 19.55
N TYR A 127 -21.60 -14.13 18.25
CA TYR A 127 -20.88 -13.50 17.15
C TYR A 127 -21.85 -12.80 16.19
N VAL A 128 -21.30 -12.06 15.22
CA VAL A 128 -22.09 -11.36 14.18
C VAL A 128 -22.78 -12.38 13.26
N PRO A 129 -24.12 -12.43 13.23
CA PRO A 129 -24.87 -13.46 12.48
C PRO A 129 -24.93 -13.10 10.99
N CYS A 130 -23.84 -13.36 10.27
CA CYS A 130 -23.67 -12.96 8.87
C CYS A 130 -24.74 -13.55 7.94
N GLU A 131 -25.37 -14.66 8.32
CA GLU A 131 -26.49 -15.30 7.63
C GLU A 131 -27.76 -14.44 7.54
N TYR A 132 -27.93 -13.48 8.45
CA TYR A 132 -29.08 -12.56 8.47
C TYR A 132 -28.74 -11.19 7.86
N TYR A 133 -27.59 -11.06 7.20
CA TYR A 133 -27.18 -9.81 6.58
C TYR A 133 -27.46 -9.83 5.08
N HIS A 134 -27.70 -8.66 4.53
CA HIS A 134 -27.82 -8.44 3.09
C HIS A 134 -26.86 -7.34 2.62
N THR A 135 -26.71 -7.25 1.30
CA THR A 135 -25.93 -6.17 0.66
C THR A 135 -26.86 -5.13 0.09
N THR A 136 -26.52 -3.85 0.30
CA THR A 136 -27.18 -2.77 -0.42
C THR A 136 -26.18 -1.90 -1.16
N ARG A 137 -26.62 -1.33 -2.28
CA ARG A 137 -25.88 -0.37 -3.09
C ARG A 137 -26.80 0.74 -3.55
N PHE A 138 -26.55 1.94 -3.07
CA PHE A 138 -27.37 3.11 -3.34
C PHE A 138 -26.51 4.28 -3.77
N TRP A 139 -27.00 5.07 -4.71
CA TRP A 139 -26.46 6.40 -4.96
C TRP A 139 -26.75 7.31 -3.76
N PHE A 140 -26.00 8.38 -3.59
CA PHE A 140 -26.28 9.36 -2.52
C PHE A 140 -27.62 10.09 -2.71
N SER A 141 -28.24 10.00 -3.89
CA SER A 141 -29.62 10.42 -4.16
C SER A 141 -30.67 9.54 -3.46
N GLY A 142 -30.30 8.34 -2.98
CA GLY A 142 -31.21 7.36 -2.40
C GLY A 142 -31.77 6.34 -3.40
N GLN A 143 -31.39 6.39 -4.68
CA GLN A 143 -31.80 5.38 -5.67
C GLN A 143 -30.84 4.18 -5.72
N PRO A 144 -31.34 2.95 -6.00
CA PRO A 144 -30.48 1.76 -6.15
C PRO A 144 -29.44 1.93 -7.25
N ALA A 145 -28.19 1.62 -6.93
CA ALA A 145 -27.07 1.77 -7.86
C ALA A 145 -26.95 0.57 -8.81
N LYS A 146 -26.88 0.85 -10.12
CA LYS A 146 -26.65 -0.17 -11.16
C LYS A 146 -25.28 0.03 -11.79
N THR A 147 -24.45 -1.02 -11.83
CA THR A 147 -23.07 -0.95 -12.34
C THR A 147 -22.97 -0.36 -13.76
N LYS A 148 -23.91 -0.68 -14.66
CA LYS A 148 -23.93 -0.13 -16.04
C LYS A 148 -24.14 1.40 -16.09
N LEU A 149 -24.74 1.98 -15.06
CA LEU A 149 -25.01 3.42 -14.95
C LEU A 149 -23.86 4.21 -14.33
N LEU A 150 -22.73 3.58 -13.98
CA LEU A 150 -21.57 4.31 -13.50
C LEU A 150 -21.13 5.39 -14.51
N PRO A 151 -20.75 6.58 -14.02
CA PRO A 151 -20.32 7.69 -14.86
C PRO A 151 -18.92 7.48 -15.45
N PHE A 152 -18.21 6.43 -15.05
CA PHE A 152 -16.87 6.07 -15.49
C PHE A 152 -16.72 4.56 -15.65
N LYS A 153 -15.66 4.12 -16.34
CA LYS A 153 -15.24 2.72 -16.38
C LYS A 153 -14.10 2.48 -15.38
N LEU A 154 -14.24 1.41 -14.60
CA LEU A 154 -13.25 1.00 -13.60
C LEU A 154 -12.40 -0.14 -14.14
N PHE A 155 -11.08 0.06 -14.16
CA PHE A 155 -10.09 -0.95 -14.48
C PHE A 155 -9.23 -1.19 -13.25
N ILE A 156 -9.32 -2.39 -12.69
CA ILE A 156 -8.44 -2.83 -11.60
C ILE A 156 -7.45 -3.83 -12.18
N ILE A 157 -6.18 -3.64 -11.86
CA ILE A 157 -5.06 -4.53 -12.17
C ILE A 157 -4.45 -4.94 -10.84
N ASP A 158 -4.52 -6.24 -10.56
CA ASP A 158 -3.82 -6.85 -9.44
C ASP A 158 -2.62 -7.61 -9.99
N SER A 159 -1.41 -7.16 -9.63
CA SER A 159 -0.16 -7.74 -10.10
C SER A 159 0.12 -9.10 -9.45
N ALA A 160 -0.48 -9.39 -8.29
CA ALA A 160 -0.23 -10.60 -7.50
C ALA A 160 -1.23 -11.72 -7.79
N ASN A 161 -2.46 -11.41 -8.21
CA ASN A 161 -3.48 -12.44 -8.49
C ASN A 161 -3.42 -13.00 -9.93
N THR A 162 -3.24 -14.32 -10.01
CA THR A 162 -3.37 -15.14 -11.24
C THR A 162 -4.78 -15.18 -11.82
N PHE A 163 -5.81 -14.73 -11.09
CA PHE A 163 -7.19 -14.59 -11.57
C PHE A 163 -7.34 -13.67 -12.80
N PHE A 164 -6.31 -12.87 -13.12
CA PHE A 164 -6.23 -12.03 -14.31
C PHE A 164 -5.90 -12.77 -15.61
N ASN A 165 -5.67 -14.09 -15.61
CA ASN A 165 -5.35 -14.83 -16.82
C ASN A 165 -6.50 -14.89 -17.85
N SER A 166 -7.74 -14.61 -17.45
CA SER A 166 -8.89 -14.55 -18.37
C SER A 166 -8.95 -13.25 -19.19
N ARG A 167 -8.39 -12.13 -18.71
CA ARG A 167 -8.53 -10.82 -19.36
C ARG A 167 -7.71 -10.66 -20.65
N PRO A 168 -6.45 -11.13 -20.76
CA PRO A 168 -5.74 -11.14 -22.04
C PRO A 168 -6.47 -11.98 -23.09
N ARG A 169 -7.05 -13.11 -22.68
CA ARG A 169 -7.85 -13.98 -23.54
C ARG A 169 -9.18 -13.31 -23.94
N GLN A 170 -9.84 -12.61 -23.02
CA GLN A 170 -11.03 -11.80 -23.31
C GLN A 170 -10.71 -10.58 -24.19
N PHE A 171 -9.57 -9.93 -24.00
CA PHE A 171 -9.11 -8.82 -24.84
C PHE A 171 -8.85 -9.30 -26.26
N MET A 172 -8.18 -10.45 -26.42
CA MET A 172 -8.00 -11.07 -27.72
C MET A 172 -9.34 -11.50 -28.34
N SER A 173 -10.28 -12.05 -27.55
CA SER A 173 -11.65 -12.33 -28.02
C SER A 173 -12.36 -11.06 -28.49
N ARG A 174 -12.23 -9.94 -27.75
CA ARG A 174 -12.82 -8.65 -28.13
C ARG A 174 -12.19 -8.07 -29.40
N LEU A 175 -10.86 -8.11 -29.53
CA LEU A 175 -10.17 -7.74 -30.77
C LEU A 175 -10.62 -8.58 -31.97
N LEU A 176 -10.94 -9.85 -31.73
CA LEU A 176 -11.47 -10.77 -32.75
C LEU A 176 -12.97 -10.59 -33.01
N GLU A 177 -13.68 -9.91 -32.11
CA GLU A 177 -15.11 -9.61 -32.19
C GLU A 177 -15.40 -8.20 -32.69
N ASP A 178 -14.40 -7.30 -32.69
CA ASP A 178 -14.54 -5.96 -33.25
C ASP A 178 -14.64 -6.05 -34.78
N ASP A 179 -15.84 -5.80 -35.29
CA ASP A 179 -16.18 -5.88 -36.73
C ASP A 179 -15.66 -4.67 -37.53
N THR A 180 -14.92 -3.75 -36.88
CA THR A 180 -14.37 -2.55 -37.51
C THR A 180 -13.16 -2.81 -38.40
N ASP A 181 -12.46 -3.94 -38.18
CA ASP A 181 -11.28 -4.33 -38.94
C ASP A 181 -11.47 -5.65 -39.69
N ASP A 182 -10.90 -5.73 -40.90
CA ASP A 182 -10.81 -6.91 -41.78
C ASP A 182 -9.96 -8.07 -41.18
N PHE A 183 -9.80 -8.10 -39.85
CA PHE A 183 -8.96 -9.02 -39.10
C PHE A 183 -9.63 -10.38 -38.90
N ARG A 184 -10.91 -10.38 -38.48
CA ARG A 184 -11.67 -11.60 -38.23
C ARG A 184 -11.85 -12.46 -39.50
N PRO A 185 -12.24 -11.91 -40.67
CA PRO A 185 -12.34 -12.68 -41.90
C PRO A 185 -10.99 -13.29 -42.33
N LYS A 186 -9.89 -12.55 -42.19
CA LYS A 186 -8.53 -13.04 -42.50
C LYS A 186 -8.14 -14.21 -41.60
N LEU A 187 -8.36 -14.10 -40.29
CA LEU A 187 -8.03 -15.16 -39.35
C LEU A 187 -8.87 -16.43 -39.60
N LEU A 188 -10.16 -16.26 -39.87
CA LEU A 188 -11.06 -17.34 -40.26
C LEU A 188 -10.57 -18.07 -41.51
N SER A 189 -10.12 -17.32 -42.52
CA SER A 189 -9.54 -17.89 -43.75
C SER A 189 -8.28 -18.70 -43.46
N CYS A 190 -7.40 -18.22 -42.57
CA CYS A 190 -6.20 -18.95 -42.18
C CYS A 190 -6.54 -20.26 -41.44
N LEU A 191 -7.48 -20.23 -40.48
CA LEU A 191 -7.91 -21.42 -39.75
C LEU A 191 -8.59 -22.45 -40.65
N ALA A 192 -9.39 -22.00 -41.63
CA ALA A 192 -9.97 -22.87 -42.65
C ALA A 192 -8.87 -23.54 -43.49
N GLY A 193 -7.84 -22.79 -43.89
CA GLY A 193 -6.68 -23.35 -44.58
C GLY A 193 -5.93 -24.40 -43.77
N MET A 194 -5.76 -24.19 -42.45
CA MET A 194 -5.15 -25.20 -41.56
C MET A 194 -5.97 -26.49 -41.49
N ARG A 195 -7.30 -26.40 -41.41
CA ARG A 195 -8.19 -27.58 -41.47
C ARG A 195 -7.99 -28.34 -42.78
N ASP A 196 -8.02 -27.64 -43.90
CA ASP A 196 -7.87 -28.26 -45.22
C ASP A 196 -6.49 -28.92 -45.39
N SER A 197 -5.42 -28.32 -44.84
CA SER A 197 -4.09 -28.92 -44.80
C SER A 197 -4.01 -30.15 -43.89
N PHE A 198 -4.70 -30.15 -42.76
CA PHE A 198 -4.76 -31.29 -41.84
C PHE A 198 -5.47 -32.49 -42.48
N GLU A 199 -6.62 -32.28 -43.13
CA GLU A 199 -7.40 -33.34 -43.80
C GLU A 199 -6.65 -33.94 -45.00
N LYS A 200 -5.82 -33.14 -45.67
CA LYS A 200 -5.00 -33.60 -46.80
C LYS A 200 -3.76 -34.37 -46.36
N ASN A 201 -3.37 -34.30 -45.09
CA ASN A 201 -2.17 -34.95 -44.58
C ASN A 201 -2.31 -36.49 -44.62
N ASP A 202 -1.33 -37.17 -45.20
CA ASP A 202 -1.40 -38.63 -45.41
C ASP A 202 -1.46 -39.42 -44.09
N LYS A 203 -0.86 -38.90 -43.00
CA LYS A 203 -0.97 -39.53 -41.68
C LYS A 203 -2.39 -39.50 -41.15
N VAL A 204 -3.12 -38.41 -41.40
CA VAL A 204 -4.51 -38.23 -40.95
C VAL A 204 -5.44 -39.12 -41.76
N LYS A 205 -5.23 -39.24 -43.07
CA LYS A 205 -5.99 -40.18 -43.93
C LYS A 205 -5.83 -41.63 -43.45
N CYS A 206 -4.60 -42.04 -43.15
CA CYS A 206 -4.34 -43.38 -42.62
C CYS A 206 -5.07 -43.63 -41.28
N ILE A 207 -5.09 -42.64 -40.37
CA ILE A 207 -5.85 -42.72 -39.12
C ILE A 207 -7.35 -42.87 -39.39
N ASN A 208 -7.90 -42.12 -40.34
CA ASN A 208 -9.33 -42.18 -40.69
C ASN A 208 -9.71 -43.52 -41.33
N GLU A 209 -8.85 -44.08 -42.18
CA GLU A 209 -9.00 -45.42 -42.74
C GLU A 209 -9.00 -46.48 -41.62
N GLU A 210 -8.07 -46.39 -40.67
CA GLU A 210 -7.99 -47.33 -39.54
C GLU A 210 -9.21 -47.22 -38.62
N LEU A 211 -9.67 -46.00 -38.31
CA LEU A 211 -10.87 -45.77 -37.50
C LEU A 211 -12.14 -46.31 -38.18
N SER A 212 -12.27 -46.09 -39.49
CA SER A 212 -13.39 -46.63 -40.28
C SER A 212 -13.38 -48.15 -40.33
N GLN A 213 -12.20 -48.78 -40.43
CA GLN A 213 -12.07 -50.24 -40.36
C GLN A 213 -12.46 -50.79 -38.98
N ARG A 214 -11.95 -50.18 -37.89
CA ARG A 214 -12.26 -50.59 -36.51
C ARG A 214 -13.74 -50.42 -36.18
N ALA A 215 -14.39 -49.44 -36.78
CA ALA A 215 -15.81 -49.18 -36.58
C ALA A 215 -16.74 -50.02 -37.47
N GLY A 216 -16.23 -51.01 -38.20
CA GLY A 216 -16.95 -51.77 -39.25
C GLY A 216 -18.28 -52.44 -38.88
N LYS A 217 -18.72 -52.41 -37.62
CA LYS A 217 -20.10 -52.77 -37.22
C LYS A 217 -21.11 -51.64 -37.44
N ILE A 218 -20.64 -50.40 -37.57
CA ILE A 218 -21.43 -49.20 -37.83
C ILE A 218 -21.29 -48.94 -39.34
N LYS A 219 -22.41 -48.98 -40.09
CA LYS A 219 -22.43 -48.73 -41.55
C LYS A 219 -22.21 -47.24 -41.89
N LYS A 220 -21.23 -46.59 -41.26
CA LYS A 220 -20.89 -45.17 -41.46
C LYS A 220 -19.37 -45.01 -41.45
N GLU A 221 -18.89 -44.11 -42.30
CA GLU A 221 -17.50 -43.69 -42.33
C GLU A 221 -17.20 -42.86 -41.06
N LEU A 222 -16.09 -43.19 -40.40
CA LEU A 222 -15.66 -42.55 -39.15
C LEU A 222 -14.27 -41.97 -39.37
N GLY A 223 -14.14 -40.68 -39.06
CA GLY A 223 -12.90 -39.95 -39.20
C GLY A 223 -12.79 -38.80 -38.23
N VAL A 224 -11.59 -38.25 -38.14
CA VAL A 224 -11.24 -37.10 -37.32
C VAL A 224 -10.95 -35.92 -38.25
N SER A 225 -11.47 -34.76 -37.90
CA SER A 225 -11.15 -33.47 -38.50
C SER A 225 -10.99 -32.41 -37.40
N ILE A 226 -10.51 -31.22 -37.75
CA ILE A 226 -10.37 -30.10 -36.81
C ILE A 226 -11.56 -29.14 -36.97
N ASP A 227 -12.30 -28.90 -35.89
CA ASP A 227 -13.37 -27.90 -35.86
C ASP A 227 -12.88 -26.56 -35.26
N LEU A 228 -12.32 -25.72 -36.13
CA LEU A 228 -11.76 -24.40 -35.78
C LEU A 228 -12.71 -23.23 -36.07
N VAL A 229 -13.89 -23.47 -36.66
CA VAL A 229 -14.76 -22.41 -37.21
C VAL A 229 -15.92 -22.06 -36.26
N SER A 230 -16.17 -22.88 -35.22
CA SER A 230 -17.20 -22.59 -34.23
C SER A 230 -16.89 -21.27 -33.48
N LYS A 231 -17.93 -20.48 -33.16
CA LYS A 231 -17.80 -19.19 -32.46
C LYS A 231 -17.05 -19.30 -31.12
N ASN A 232 -17.06 -20.47 -30.48
CA ASN A 232 -16.42 -20.70 -29.18
C ASN A 232 -14.98 -21.24 -29.30
N SER A 233 -14.55 -21.70 -30.48
CA SER A 233 -13.26 -22.39 -30.67
C SER A 233 -12.03 -21.46 -30.71
N TYR A 234 -12.18 -20.18 -31.07
CA TYR A 234 -11.03 -19.25 -31.18
C TYR A 234 -10.30 -19.09 -29.86
N SER A 235 -11.08 -18.97 -28.78
CA SER A 235 -10.54 -18.79 -27.44
C SER A 235 -9.67 -19.98 -27.03
N SER A 236 -10.02 -21.21 -27.41
CA SER A 236 -9.27 -22.43 -27.03
C SER A 236 -8.00 -22.67 -27.85
N VAL A 237 -7.90 -22.12 -29.06
CA VAL A 237 -6.80 -22.43 -30.00
C VAL A 237 -5.76 -21.32 -30.08
N LEU A 238 -6.18 -20.07 -29.92
CA LEU A 238 -5.27 -18.93 -29.97
C LEU A 238 -4.72 -18.62 -28.58
N SER A 239 -3.40 -18.45 -28.51
CA SER A 239 -2.72 -17.89 -27.35
C SER A 239 -2.07 -16.57 -27.72
N PRO A 240 -2.21 -15.51 -26.90
CA PRO A 240 -1.42 -14.30 -27.11
C PRO A 240 0.06 -14.63 -26.95
N MET A 241 0.92 -13.97 -27.72
CA MET A 241 2.37 -14.16 -27.66
C MET A 241 3.07 -12.82 -27.38
N VAL A 242 4.17 -12.87 -26.62
CA VAL A 242 5.07 -11.75 -26.36
C VAL A 242 6.48 -12.22 -26.74
N ASP A 243 7.14 -11.50 -27.66
CA ASP A 243 8.45 -11.86 -28.21
C ASP A 243 8.58 -13.33 -28.66
N GLY A 244 7.51 -13.88 -29.24
CA GLY A 244 7.47 -15.26 -29.75
C GLY A 244 7.25 -16.33 -28.68
N ILE A 245 7.05 -15.96 -27.42
CA ILE A 245 6.72 -16.86 -26.31
C ILE A 245 5.23 -16.70 -25.98
N PRO A 246 4.45 -17.78 -25.77
CA PRO A 246 3.08 -17.64 -25.34
C PRO A 246 3.02 -16.86 -24.02
N PHE A 247 2.09 -15.91 -23.92
CA PHE A 247 1.97 -14.95 -22.83
C PHE A 247 2.03 -15.58 -21.43
N GLU A 248 1.42 -16.76 -21.26
CA GLU A 248 1.39 -17.50 -19.99
C GLU A 248 2.79 -17.95 -19.51
N PHE A 249 3.75 -18.07 -20.43
CA PHE A 249 5.15 -18.42 -20.16
C PHE A 249 6.10 -17.21 -20.17
N ALA A 250 5.61 -16.00 -20.46
CA ALA A 250 6.41 -14.79 -20.34
C ALA A 250 6.75 -14.49 -18.88
N GLY A 251 7.83 -13.75 -18.61
CA GLY A 251 8.19 -13.35 -17.25
C GLY A 251 7.07 -12.53 -16.60
N LEU A 252 6.82 -12.73 -15.30
CA LEU A 252 5.70 -12.09 -14.58
C LEU A 252 5.68 -10.56 -14.70
N GLY A 253 6.86 -9.92 -14.74
CA GLY A 253 6.96 -8.47 -14.95
C GLY A 253 6.46 -8.03 -16.33
N GLU A 254 6.83 -8.77 -17.37
CA GLU A 254 6.38 -8.49 -18.74
C GLU A 254 4.88 -8.79 -18.91
N GLN A 255 4.39 -9.85 -18.27
CA GLN A 255 2.96 -10.12 -18.17
C GLN A 255 2.21 -8.95 -17.52
N CYS A 256 2.76 -8.35 -16.47
CA CYS A 256 2.18 -7.20 -15.77
C CYS A 256 2.06 -5.98 -16.69
N ILE A 257 3.14 -5.64 -17.41
CA ILE A 257 3.16 -4.50 -18.35
C ILE A 257 2.12 -4.72 -19.45
N VAL A 258 2.12 -5.89 -20.08
CA VAL A 258 1.18 -6.21 -21.17
C VAL A 258 -0.26 -6.24 -20.65
N LYS A 259 -0.56 -6.90 -19.51
CA LYS A 259 -1.89 -6.86 -18.87
C LYS A 259 -2.37 -5.43 -18.63
N THR A 260 -1.46 -4.56 -18.21
CA THR A 260 -1.76 -3.15 -17.98
C THR A 260 -2.12 -2.42 -19.26
N LEU A 261 -1.29 -2.55 -20.29
CA LEU A 261 -1.52 -1.93 -21.59
C LEU A 261 -2.79 -2.45 -22.28
N LEU A 262 -3.08 -3.75 -22.22
CA LEU A 262 -4.29 -4.33 -22.80
C LEU A 262 -5.56 -3.92 -22.03
N SER A 263 -5.45 -3.78 -20.70
CA SER A 263 -6.56 -3.26 -19.88
C SER A 263 -6.92 -1.81 -20.22
N LEU A 264 -5.96 -1.06 -20.78
CA LEU A 264 -6.15 0.31 -21.22
C LEU A 264 -6.75 0.45 -22.62
N GLY A 265 -7.19 -0.64 -23.27
CA GLY A 265 -7.61 -0.68 -24.68
C GLY A 265 -8.48 0.48 -25.17
N ASP A 266 -8.52 0.68 -26.49
CA ASP A 266 -9.34 1.70 -27.11
C ASP A 266 -10.83 1.40 -26.86
N ASP A 267 -11.56 2.40 -26.37
CA ASP A 267 -12.97 2.25 -25.99
C ASP A 267 -13.68 3.55 -26.32
N ASP A 268 -14.55 3.46 -27.33
CA ASP A 268 -15.28 4.57 -27.93
C ASP A 268 -16.51 5.01 -27.11
N SER A 269 -16.70 4.45 -25.91
CA SER A 269 -17.86 4.77 -25.07
C SER A 269 -17.90 6.23 -24.59
N GLY A 270 -16.80 6.98 -24.74
CA GLY A 270 -16.67 8.37 -24.31
C GLY A 270 -16.69 8.59 -22.79
N LYS A 271 -16.82 7.53 -21.98
CA LYS A 271 -16.79 7.63 -20.52
C LYS A 271 -15.35 7.79 -20.01
N PRO A 272 -15.11 8.63 -18.98
CA PRO A 272 -13.80 8.70 -18.33
C PRO A 272 -13.44 7.36 -17.69
N ARG A 273 -12.14 7.10 -17.59
CA ARG A 273 -11.60 5.85 -17.04
C ARG A 273 -10.96 6.11 -15.67
N ILE A 274 -11.00 5.10 -14.82
CA ILE A 274 -10.25 5.03 -13.57
C ILE A 274 -9.44 3.74 -13.60
N LEU A 275 -8.12 3.87 -13.47
CA LEU A 275 -7.19 2.77 -13.38
C LEU A 275 -6.73 2.62 -11.94
N ILE A 276 -6.90 1.43 -11.36
CA ILE A 276 -6.36 1.04 -10.07
C ILE A 276 -5.30 -0.04 -10.30
N VAL A 277 -4.07 0.19 -9.84
CA VAL A 277 -2.97 -0.76 -9.95
C VAL A 277 -2.47 -1.11 -8.56
N GLU A 278 -2.62 -2.38 -8.19
CA GLU A 278 -2.13 -2.90 -6.92
C GLU A 278 -0.71 -3.45 -7.05
N GLU A 279 0.19 -2.91 -6.23
CA GLU A 279 1.59 -3.31 -6.07
C GLU A 279 2.28 -3.65 -7.41
N PRO A 280 2.38 -2.67 -8.35
CA PRO A 280 3.01 -2.93 -9.64
C PRO A 280 4.47 -3.41 -9.51
N GLU A 281 5.14 -3.15 -8.38
CA GLU A 281 6.51 -3.55 -8.11
C GLU A 281 6.71 -5.06 -7.88
N THR A 282 5.68 -5.83 -7.52
CA THR A 282 5.83 -7.21 -6.98
C THR A 282 6.58 -8.17 -7.91
N HIS A 283 6.60 -7.88 -9.22
CA HIS A 283 7.37 -8.63 -10.22
C HIS A 283 8.18 -7.75 -11.18
N LEU A 284 8.34 -6.46 -10.87
CA LEU A 284 9.05 -5.50 -11.72
C LEU A 284 10.36 -5.07 -11.09
N SER A 285 11.41 -5.02 -11.90
CA SER A 285 12.59 -4.24 -11.53
C SER A 285 12.23 -2.76 -11.45
N HIS A 286 12.98 -1.99 -10.66
CA HIS A 286 12.78 -0.55 -10.50
C HIS A 286 12.74 0.20 -11.86
N THR A 287 13.59 -0.18 -12.82
CA THR A 287 13.62 0.42 -14.16
C THR A 287 12.36 0.11 -14.96
N MET A 288 11.89 -1.13 -14.92
CA MET A 288 10.67 -1.53 -15.63
C MET A 288 9.43 -0.87 -15.05
N MET A 289 9.39 -0.71 -13.73
CA MET A 289 8.30 0.00 -13.07
C MET A 289 8.26 1.46 -13.47
N TYR A 290 9.42 2.15 -13.51
CA TYR A 290 9.48 3.51 -14.01
C TYR A 290 8.96 3.62 -15.46
N ASN A 291 9.35 2.69 -16.33
CA ASN A 291 8.86 2.66 -17.71
C ASN A 291 7.35 2.42 -17.78
N LEU A 292 6.80 1.50 -16.98
CA LEU A 292 5.37 1.27 -16.89
C LEU A 292 4.64 2.57 -16.50
N MET A 293 5.20 3.31 -15.55
CA MET A 293 4.57 4.51 -15.01
C MET A 293 4.61 5.67 -15.99
N LYS A 294 5.73 5.83 -16.70
CA LYS A 294 5.84 6.75 -17.82
C LYS A 294 4.86 6.41 -18.94
N LEU A 295 4.70 5.13 -19.28
CA LEU A 295 3.70 4.68 -20.26
C LEU A 295 2.27 4.98 -19.80
N LEU A 296 1.98 4.80 -18.52
CA LEU A 296 0.69 5.17 -17.93
C LEU A 296 0.47 6.69 -18.02
N GLU A 297 1.49 7.52 -17.74
CA GLU A 297 1.39 8.98 -17.86
C GLU A 297 1.10 9.41 -19.30
N GLU A 298 1.82 8.84 -20.27
CA GLU A 298 1.71 9.24 -21.67
C GLU A 298 0.39 8.80 -22.30
N LYS A 299 -0.15 7.63 -21.92
CA LYS A 299 -1.33 7.04 -22.58
C LYS A 299 -2.66 7.36 -21.91
N VAL A 300 -2.68 7.86 -20.68
CA VAL A 300 -3.89 7.83 -19.84
C VAL A 300 -4.33 9.24 -19.45
N GLN A 301 -5.32 9.80 -20.17
CA GLN A 301 -6.12 10.96 -19.71
C GLN A 301 -7.17 10.53 -18.67
N SER A 302 -6.76 9.76 -17.66
CA SER A 302 -7.67 9.08 -16.74
C SER A 302 -7.10 9.07 -15.32
N GLN A 303 -7.94 8.85 -14.31
CA GLN A 303 -7.50 8.88 -12.92
C GLN A 303 -6.76 7.58 -12.61
N ILE A 304 -5.54 7.70 -12.07
CA ILE A 304 -4.70 6.56 -11.72
C ILE A 304 -4.58 6.48 -10.19
N ILE A 305 -4.88 5.33 -9.63
CA ILE A 305 -4.67 5.01 -8.21
C ILE A 305 -3.71 3.84 -8.14
N ILE A 306 -2.54 4.05 -7.54
CA ILE A 306 -1.51 3.02 -7.38
C ILE A 306 -1.34 2.74 -5.89
N SER A 307 -1.27 1.48 -5.48
CA SER A 307 -0.77 1.15 -4.14
C SER A 307 0.66 0.62 -4.23
N THR A 308 1.54 1.10 -3.35
CA THR A 308 2.93 0.65 -3.30
C THR A 308 3.43 0.61 -1.85
N HIS A 309 4.35 -0.31 -1.56
CA HIS A 309 5.15 -0.31 -0.34
C HIS A 309 6.60 0.09 -0.61
N SER A 310 6.95 0.35 -1.88
CA SER A 310 8.31 0.67 -2.29
C SER A 310 8.62 2.15 -2.12
N SER A 311 9.54 2.45 -1.21
CA SER A 311 10.03 3.82 -0.98
C SER A 311 10.71 4.42 -2.22
N PHE A 312 11.35 3.57 -3.04
CA PHE A 312 11.98 4.01 -4.27
C PHE A 312 10.96 4.54 -5.29
N VAL A 313 9.80 3.90 -5.34
CA VAL A 313 8.73 4.16 -6.31
C VAL A 313 8.03 5.45 -5.95
N ALA A 314 7.61 5.57 -4.70
CA ALA A 314 6.90 6.72 -4.19
C ALA A 314 7.68 8.04 -4.38
N ASN A 315 9.00 8.03 -4.18
CA ASN A 315 9.82 9.23 -4.39
C ASN A 315 10.00 9.63 -5.85
N ARG A 316 10.02 8.65 -6.77
CA ARG A 316 10.21 8.91 -8.21
C ARG A 316 8.93 9.33 -8.93
N MET A 317 7.78 9.15 -8.29
CA MET A 317 6.45 9.42 -8.84
C MET A 317 5.84 10.77 -8.40
N GLU A 318 6.71 11.68 -7.95
CA GLU A 318 6.39 13.03 -7.44
C GLU A 318 5.64 12.99 -6.10
N LEU A 319 6.18 13.70 -5.10
CA LEU A 319 5.58 13.76 -3.76
C LEU A 319 4.15 14.32 -3.77
N ASP A 320 3.80 15.10 -4.79
CA ASP A 320 2.46 15.66 -4.99
C ASP A 320 1.36 14.60 -5.05
N ASN A 321 1.71 13.42 -5.55
CA ASN A 321 0.76 12.35 -5.78
C ASN A 321 0.59 11.42 -4.58
N LEU A 322 1.36 11.61 -3.50
CA LEU A 322 1.43 10.69 -2.38
C LEU A 322 0.32 10.92 -1.35
N VAL A 323 -0.46 9.86 -1.13
CA VAL A 323 -1.36 9.74 0.01
C VAL A 323 -0.79 8.67 0.93
N VAL A 324 -0.35 9.14 2.09
CA VAL A 324 0.29 8.33 3.11
C VAL A 324 -0.75 7.73 4.02
N LEU A 325 -0.59 6.45 4.35
CA LEU A 325 -1.45 5.69 5.24
C LEU A 325 -0.66 5.22 6.46
N SER A 326 -1.26 5.39 7.63
CA SER A 326 -0.80 4.82 8.90
C SER A 326 -1.97 4.20 9.65
N LYS A 327 -1.71 3.18 10.46
CA LYS A 327 -2.75 2.45 11.19
C LYS A 327 -2.52 2.57 12.69
N GLY A 328 -3.51 3.11 13.39
CA GLY A 328 -3.54 3.16 14.85
C GLY A 328 -3.80 1.80 15.49
N GLU A 329 -3.50 1.69 16.78
CA GLU A 329 -3.70 0.46 17.55
C GLU A 329 -5.17 0.03 17.62
N ASP A 330 -6.09 1.00 17.57
CA ASP A 330 -7.53 0.77 17.59
C ASP A 330 -8.09 0.24 16.25
N GLY A 331 -7.26 0.17 15.21
CA GLY A 331 -7.63 -0.25 13.86
C GLY A 331 -8.10 0.88 12.95
N THR A 332 -8.11 2.13 13.42
CA THR A 332 -8.36 3.31 12.58
C THR A 332 -7.17 3.54 11.65
N VAL A 333 -7.45 3.78 10.37
CA VAL A 333 -6.44 4.11 9.37
C VAL A 333 -6.48 5.62 9.14
N TYR A 334 -5.36 6.26 9.40
CA TYR A 334 -5.13 7.69 9.17
C TYR A 334 -4.52 7.87 7.79
N SER A 335 -4.97 8.92 7.08
CA SER A 335 -4.41 9.30 5.80
C SER A 335 -3.88 10.73 5.83
N LYS A 336 -2.80 11.00 5.09
CA LYS A 336 -2.27 12.35 4.88
C LYS A 336 -1.82 12.51 3.44
N ASN A 337 -2.41 13.48 2.74
CA ASN A 337 -2.04 13.88 1.40
C ASN A 337 -0.88 14.88 1.46
N LEU A 338 0.29 14.52 0.94
CA LEU A 338 1.47 15.36 1.12
C LEU A 338 1.39 16.70 0.42
N GLN A 339 0.63 16.83 -0.67
CA GLN A 339 0.45 18.09 -1.38
C GLN A 339 -0.53 19.02 -0.66
N LYS A 340 -1.65 18.47 -0.17
CA LYS A 340 -2.74 19.27 0.42
C LYS A 340 -2.53 19.57 1.89
N ASP A 341 -1.91 18.66 2.64
CA ASP A 341 -1.91 18.68 4.11
C ASP A 341 -0.57 19.12 4.72
N LEU A 342 0.51 19.19 3.93
CA LEU A 342 1.78 19.79 4.38
C LEU A 342 1.83 21.26 4.02
N LYS A 343 2.42 22.08 4.89
CA LYS A 343 2.70 23.47 4.53
C LYS A 343 3.86 23.51 3.53
N ASP A 344 3.90 24.56 2.72
CA ASP A 344 4.88 24.73 1.64
C ASP A 344 6.32 24.51 2.09
N LYS A 345 6.68 24.91 3.31
CA LYS A 345 8.04 24.78 3.84
C LYS A 345 8.41 23.31 4.06
N GLU A 346 7.55 22.54 4.73
CA GLU A 346 7.75 21.12 5.01
C GLU A 346 7.72 20.30 3.72
N TYR A 347 6.77 20.58 2.83
CA TYR A 347 6.70 19.96 1.52
C TYR A 347 8.00 20.17 0.74
N ASN A 348 8.48 21.43 0.65
CA ASN A 348 9.72 21.76 -0.04
C ASN A 348 10.95 21.10 0.58
N PHE A 349 10.97 20.88 1.90
CA PHE A 349 12.04 20.15 2.57
C PHE A 349 12.07 18.69 2.09
N PHE A 350 10.94 17.99 2.15
CA PHE A 350 10.87 16.58 1.74
C PHE A 350 11.08 16.41 0.23
N PHE A 351 10.62 17.37 -0.58
CA PHE A 351 10.86 17.37 -2.03
C PHE A 351 12.35 17.49 -2.39
N LYS A 352 13.12 18.23 -1.58
CA LYS A 352 14.57 18.40 -1.78
C LYS A 352 15.40 17.29 -1.14
N ALA A 353 14.82 16.52 -0.22
CA ALA A 353 15.54 15.47 0.50
C ALA A 353 15.87 14.30 -0.44
N THR A 354 17.15 14.01 -0.60
CA THR A 354 17.66 12.96 -1.51
C THR A 354 17.56 11.54 -0.95
N ASP A 355 17.39 11.39 0.37
CA ASP A 355 17.73 10.16 1.10
C ASP A 355 16.53 9.34 1.58
N PHE A 356 15.36 9.48 0.94
CA PHE A 356 14.16 8.66 1.24
C PHE A 356 13.66 8.72 2.70
N ALA A 357 14.17 9.64 3.53
CA ALA A 357 13.88 9.70 4.98
C ALA A 357 12.39 9.88 5.28
N THR A 358 11.67 10.63 4.43
CA THR A 358 10.20 10.80 4.49
C THR A 358 9.50 9.45 4.46
N LEU A 359 9.87 8.59 3.51
CA LEU A 359 9.19 7.31 3.29
C LEU A 359 9.62 6.28 4.32
N ARG A 360 10.87 6.32 4.79
CA ARG A 360 11.31 5.51 5.94
C ARG A 360 10.49 5.81 7.19
N LEU A 361 10.24 7.09 7.48
CA LEU A 361 9.33 7.51 8.56
C LEU A 361 7.92 6.92 8.35
N ILE A 362 7.39 7.04 7.14
CA ILE A 362 6.02 6.62 6.81
C ILE A 362 5.83 5.10 6.91
N LEU A 363 6.86 4.33 6.55
CA LEU A 363 6.80 2.87 6.51
C LEU A 363 7.10 2.22 7.86
N CYS A 364 7.57 2.97 8.86
CA CYS A 364 7.84 2.43 10.19
C CYS A 364 6.61 2.47 11.11
N LYS A 365 6.59 1.63 12.15
CA LYS A 365 5.60 1.74 13.25
C LYS A 365 5.99 2.83 14.23
N ALA A 366 7.29 2.96 14.48
CA ALA A 366 7.87 3.97 15.35
C ALA A 366 9.27 4.33 14.87
N VAL A 367 9.79 5.49 15.27
CA VAL A 367 11.15 5.91 14.94
C VAL A 367 11.85 6.61 16.09
N ILE A 368 13.15 6.38 16.22
CA ILE A 368 14.08 7.23 16.97
C ILE A 368 14.79 8.15 15.97
N LEU A 369 14.53 9.46 16.07
CA LEU A 369 15.23 10.49 15.31
C LEU A 369 16.40 10.98 16.13
N VAL A 370 17.59 10.95 15.54
CA VAL A 370 18.83 11.42 16.16
C VAL A 370 19.44 12.57 15.37
N GLU A 371 20.27 13.38 16.02
CA GLU A 371 20.83 14.58 15.41
C GLU A 371 21.83 14.28 14.30
N GLY A 372 22.80 13.40 14.56
CA GLY A 372 23.83 13.07 13.60
C GLY A 372 24.29 11.61 13.61
N PRO A 373 25.28 11.28 12.77
CA PRO A 373 25.79 9.92 12.65
C PRO A 373 26.42 9.38 13.94
N THR A 374 27.00 10.25 14.77
CA THR A 374 27.57 9.85 16.07
C THR A 374 26.50 9.31 17.00
N ASP A 375 25.37 10.01 17.12
CA ASP A 375 24.22 9.58 17.92
C ASP A 375 23.67 8.24 17.41
N GLU A 376 23.54 8.09 16.09
CA GLU A 376 23.08 6.86 15.46
C GLU A 376 23.99 5.67 15.80
N ILE A 377 25.31 5.87 15.75
CA ILE A 377 26.30 4.84 16.11
C ILE A 377 26.20 4.49 17.60
N VAL A 378 26.00 5.47 18.49
CA VAL A 378 25.83 5.22 19.94
C VAL A 378 24.52 4.48 20.23
N CYS A 379 23.42 4.83 19.56
CA CYS A 379 22.16 4.08 19.63
C CYS A 379 22.32 2.64 19.14
N ASN A 380 23.05 2.42 18.04
CA ASN A 380 23.39 1.08 17.55
C ASN A 380 24.24 0.29 18.56
N TYR A 381 25.19 0.95 19.23
CA TYR A 381 25.96 0.33 20.31
C TYR A 381 25.06 -0.13 21.46
N TYR A 382 24.10 0.69 21.89
CA TYR A 382 23.14 0.33 22.93
C TYR A 382 22.27 -0.88 22.54
N MET A 383 21.80 -0.92 21.29
CA MET A 383 21.05 -2.07 20.76
C MET A 383 21.86 -3.37 20.83
N LYS A 384 23.13 -3.31 20.41
CA LYS A 384 24.04 -4.46 20.45
C LYS A 384 24.32 -4.93 21.87
N GLN A 385 24.49 -4.02 22.83
CA GLN A 385 24.71 -4.37 24.23
C GLN A 385 23.50 -5.05 24.87
N THR A 386 22.30 -4.57 24.55
CA THR A 386 21.04 -5.07 25.14
C THR A 386 20.44 -6.24 24.36
N ASN A 387 21.09 -6.67 23.27
CA ASN A 387 20.56 -7.63 22.30
C ASN A 387 19.13 -7.27 21.84
N ARG A 388 18.87 -5.96 21.68
CA ARG A 388 17.60 -5.43 21.16
C ARG A 388 17.67 -5.41 19.63
N ASP A 389 16.62 -5.93 19.00
CA ASP A 389 16.37 -5.77 17.57
C ASP A 389 15.12 -4.89 17.37
N MET A 390 15.35 -3.60 17.14
CA MET A 390 14.30 -2.63 16.92
C MET A 390 13.67 -2.77 15.53
N TYR A 391 14.51 -3.10 14.53
CA TYR A 391 14.10 -3.17 13.14
C TYR A 391 13.09 -4.31 12.92
N HIS A 392 13.27 -5.46 13.57
CA HIS A 392 12.29 -6.55 13.53
C HIS A 392 10.91 -6.15 14.07
N ASN A 393 10.86 -5.21 15.03
CA ASN A 393 9.60 -4.68 15.57
C ASN A 393 8.99 -3.59 14.68
N GLY A 394 9.62 -3.24 13.55
CA GLY A 394 9.22 -2.14 12.68
C GLY A 394 9.57 -0.77 13.25
N ILE A 395 10.57 -0.69 14.13
CA ILE A 395 11.06 0.56 14.71
C ILE A 395 12.35 0.97 13.99
N GLU A 396 12.37 2.19 13.45
CA GLU A 396 13.50 2.74 12.70
C GLU A 396 14.40 3.63 13.57
N LEU A 397 15.66 3.75 13.17
CA LEU A 397 16.62 4.72 13.69
C LEU A 397 17.10 5.59 12.53
N MET A 398 16.98 6.92 12.65
CA MET A 398 17.31 7.85 11.57
C MET A 398 18.06 9.08 12.08
N ALA A 399 19.25 9.32 11.55
CA ALA A 399 19.95 10.60 11.70
C ALA A 399 19.35 11.64 10.74
N VAL A 400 18.93 12.80 11.26
CA VAL A 400 18.22 13.81 10.46
C VAL A 400 19.00 15.12 10.24
N GLY A 401 20.17 15.29 10.85
CA GLY A 401 21.05 16.44 10.60
C GLY A 401 20.65 17.72 11.35
N GLY A 402 20.26 17.59 12.63
CA GLY A 402 20.10 18.68 13.62
C GLY A 402 18.98 19.71 13.42
N VAL A 403 18.76 20.20 12.20
CA VAL A 403 17.85 21.34 11.90
C VAL A 403 16.49 20.90 11.37
N SER A 404 16.30 19.62 11.08
CA SER A 404 15.17 19.10 10.31
C SER A 404 14.08 18.43 11.14
N PHE A 405 14.27 18.21 12.45
CA PHE A 405 13.30 17.51 13.31
C PHE A 405 11.87 18.04 13.19
N GLY A 406 11.70 19.37 13.09
CA GLY A 406 10.39 20.00 12.97
C GLY A 406 9.57 19.51 11.76
N HIS A 407 10.24 19.20 10.64
CA HIS A 407 9.56 18.68 9.45
C HIS A 407 9.03 17.26 9.67
N PHE A 408 9.80 16.40 10.35
CA PHE A 408 9.38 15.03 10.69
C PHE A 408 8.26 15.04 11.74
N VAL A 409 8.28 15.99 12.68
CA VAL A 409 7.21 16.16 13.68
C VAL A 409 5.88 16.51 13.01
N GLU A 410 5.87 17.48 12.09
CA GLU A 410 4.64 17.88 11.38
C GLU A 410 4.05 16.75 10.53
N LEU A 411 4.91 15.92 9.92
CA LEU A 411 4.46 14.76 9.16
C LEU A 411 3.88 13.67 10.07
N SER A 412 4.50 13.41 11.22
CA SER A 412 4.15 12.27 12.09
C SER A 412 2.93 12.51 12.99
N LYS A 413 2.63 13.78 13.31
CA LYS A 413 1.57 14.15 14.26
C LYS A 413 0.20 13.58 13.89
N ASP A 414 -0.21 13.74 12.63
CA ASP A 414 -1.55 13.33 12.17
C ASP A 414 -1.61 11.84 11.79
N LEU A 415 -0.45 11.25 11.47
CA LEU A 415 -0.32 9.83 11.14
C LEU A 415 -0.23 8.94 12.40
N LYS A 416 -0.19 9.52 13.60
CA LYS A 416 -0.04 8.79 14.87
C LYS A 416 1.18 7.85 14.92
N ILE A 417 2.21 8.14 14.13
CA ILE A 417 3.48 7.41 14.16
C ILE A 417 4.23 7.80 15.43
N LYS A 418 4.76 6.83 16.18
CA LYS A 418 5.45 7.10 17.44
C LYS A 418 6.88 7.58 17.18
N VAL A 419 7.24 8.77 17.64
CA VAL A 419 8.53 9.42 17.35
C VAL A 419 9.26 9.81 18.63
N ALA A 420 10.44 9.24 18.86
CA ALA A 420 11.36 9.66 19.91
C ALA A 420 12.45 10.55 19.31
N ILE A 421 12.57 11.80 19.77
CA ILE A 421 13.58 12.75 19.31
C ILE A 421 14.71 12.75 20.33
N VAL A 422 15.87 12.22 19.96
CA VAL A 422 17.10 12.21 20.76
C VAL A 422 18.01 13.29 20.20
N ARG A 423 18.34 14.30 21.00
CA ARG A 423 19.07 15.47 20.52
C ARG A 423 20.02 16.07 21.54
N ASP A 424 20.98 16.85 21.05
CA ASP A 424 21.82 17.68 21.90
C ASP A 424 21.06 18.91 22.42
N ARG A 425 21.53 19.45 23.55
CA ARG A 425 20.91 20.59 24.24
C ARG A 425 21.29 21.91 23.57
N ASP A 426 22.52 22.06 23.08
CA ASP A 426 23.05 23.25 22.38
C ASP A 426 22.69 24.59 23.05
N ASP A 427 22.82 24.68 24.38
CA ASP A 427 22.47 25.84 25.23
C ASP A 427 20.98 26.20 25.33
N LYS A 428 20.08 25.41 24.75
CA LYS A 428 18.64 25.64 24.86
C LYS A 428 18.05 24.86 26.03
N SER A 429 16.87 25.25 26.49
CA SER A 429 16.10 24.46 27.46
C SER A 429 15.19 23.46 26.75
N ARG A 430 14.72 22.45 27.48
CA ARG A 430 13.66 21.54 27.01
C ARG A 430 12.43 22.33 26.55
N ASP A 431 11.98 23.29 27.34
CA ASP A 431 10.87 24.19 27.01
C ASP A 431 11.04 24.93 25.68
N TYR A 432 12.28 25.29 25.32
CA TYR A 432 12.54 25.93 24.03
C TYR A 432 12.22 24.98 22.87
N TYR A 433 12.63 23.71 22.96
CA TYR A 433 12.37 22.72 21.92
C TYR A 433 10.92 22.26 21.91
N GLU A 434 10.27 22.16 23.07
CA GLU A 434 8.84 21.90 23.15
C GLU A 434 8.04 23.04 22.49
N LYS A 435 8.44 24.30 22.68
CA LYS A 435 7.88 25.45 21.96
C LYS A 435 8.13 25.35 20.46
N LEU A 436 9.35 24.99 20.06
CA LEU A 436 9.75 24.94 18.66
C LEU A 436 9.01 23.86 17.87
N TYR A 437 8.83 22.68 18.46
CA TYR A 437 8.28 21.51 17.76
C TYR A 437 6.78 21.31 18.00
N PHE A 438 6.28 21.70 19.16
CA PHE A 438 4.91 21.42 19.56
C PHE A 438 4.05 22.66 19.75
N ALA A 439 4.60 23.88 19.61
CA ALA A 439 3.91 25.14 19.88
C ALA A 439 3.20 25.17 21.25
N ASN A 440 3.76 24.46 22.25
CA ASN A 440 3.20 24.22 23.59
C ASN A 440 1.95 23.31 23.67
N SER A 441 1.61 22.57 22.62
CA SER A 441 0.57 21.53 22.69
C SER A 441 1.22 20.16 22.68
N PRO A 442 1.20 19.39 23.78
CA PRO A 442 1.80 18.06 23.81
C PRO A 442 1.17 17.17 22.72
N VAL A 443 2.02 16.41 22.03
CA VAL A 443 1.63 15.44 21.02
C VAL A 443 1.87 14.06 21.59
N GLU A 444 0.81 13.29 21.85
CA GLU A 444 0.90 12.00 22.57
C GLU A 444 1.88 11.01 21.94
N ASN A 445 1.97 11.01 20.61
CA ASN A 445 2.84 10.10 19.86
C ASN A 445 4.26 10.63 19.64
N ILE A 446 4.65 11.78 20.18
CA ILE A 446 6.00 12.36 19.96
C ILE A 446 6.61 12.85 21.27
N ARG A 447 7.86 12.47 21.56
CA ARG A 447 8.56 12.90 22.79
C ARG A 447 10.02 13.26 22.52
N ILE A 448 10.50 14.29 23.22
CA ILE A 448 11.88 14.78 23.15
C ILE A 448 12.68 14.23 24.33
N PHE A 449 13.89 13.76 24.05
CA PHE A 449 14.89 13.24 24.98
C PHE A 449 16.20 14.01 24.78
N LEU A 450 16.69 14.63 25.84
CA LEU A 450 17.94 15.38 25.88
C LEU A 450 18.55 15.30 27.28
N ASP A 451 19.87 15.45 27.38
CA ASP A 451 20.57 15.55 28.66
C ASP A 451 20.39 16.97 29.25
N ASP A 452 19.80 17.06 30.44
CA ASP A 452 19.58 18.35 31.10
C ASP A 452 20.89 18.95 31.67
N ASN A 453 21.95 18.15 31.86
CA ASN A 453 23.21 18.57 32.47
C ASN A 453 24.31 18.88 31.45
N ASN A 454 24.30 18.20 30.31
CA ASN A 454 25.38 18.26 29.33
C ASN A 454 24.92 18.87 28.01
N ARG A 455 25.85 19.50 27.27
CA ARG A 455 25.53 20.20 26.02
C ARG A 455 25.38 19.25 24.84
N THR A 456 26.26 18.25 24.75
CA THR A 456 26.33 17.30 23.63
C THR A 456 26.49 15.85 24.11
N ILE A 457 26.39 14.89 23.20
CA ILE A 457 26.52 13.46 23.51
C ILE A 457 27.88 13.08 24.12
N GLU A 458 28.99 13.71 23.74
CA GLU A 458 30.33 13.36 24.23
C GLU A 458 30.52 13.57 25.74
N PRO A 459 30.27 14.76 26.32
CA PRO A 459 30.31 14.94 27.77
C PRO A 459 29.28 14.07 28.50
N SER A 460 28.11 13.84 27.91
CA SER A 460 27.08 12.94 28.47
C SER A 460 27.60 11.50 28.60
N PHE A 461 28.28 11.01 27.55
CA PHE A 461 28.83 9.66 27.52
C PHE A 461 30.00 9.49 28.50
N VAL A 462 30.88 10.49 28.60
CA VAL A 462 31.97 10.48 29.59
C VAL A 462 31.42 10.55 31.01
N ALA A 463 30.38 11.35 31.25
CA ALA A 463 29.73 11.46 32.56
C ALA A 463 29.09 10.14 33.03
N ALA A 464 28.48 9.38 32.11
CA ALA A 464 27.93 8.05 32.40
C ALA A 464 29.01 7.00 32.72
N ASN A 465 30.27 7.25 32.36
CA ASN A 465 31.38 6.29 32.48
C ASN A 465 32.56 6.81 33.31
N LYS A 466 32.33 7.73 34.26
CA LYS A 466 33.39 8.29 35.11
C LYS A 466 34.23 7.22 35.81
N ASP A 467 33.61 6.12 36.24
CA ASP A 467 34.29 5.02 36.91
C ASP A 467 35.19 4.17 35.98
N LYS A 468 35.03 4.32 34.66
CA LYS A 468 35.75 3.56 33.62
C LYS A 468 36.53 4.49 32.67
N LEU A 469 36.91 5.68 33.12
CA LEU A 469 37.51 6.73 32.27
C LEU A 469 38.72 6.27 31.46
N HIS A 470 39.68 5.60 32.11
CA HIS A 470 40.91 5.11 31.44
C HIS A 470 40.61 4.02 30.41
N ASP A 471 39.64 3.17 30.70
CA ASP A 471 39.20 2.12 29.81
C ASP A 471 38.53 2.71 28.58
N LEU A 472 37.62 3.68 28.78
CA LEU A 472 36.97 4.42 27.71
C LEU A 472 37.99 5.12 26.81
N SER A 473 38.92 5.89 27.41
CA SER A 473 40.00 6.55 26.68
C SER A 473 40.84 5.56 25.86
N SER A 474 41.23 4.42 26.44
CA SER A 474 42.01 3.41 25.73
C SER A 474 41.27 2.83 24.52
N THR A 475 39.95 2.66 24.62
CA THR A 475 39.10 2.19 23.52
C THR A 475 38.97 3.26 22.44
N VAL A 476 38.61 4.50 22.79
CA VAL A 476 38.37 5.56 21.78
C VAL A 476 39.66 6.09 21.15
N ARG A 477 40.81 6.08 21.86
CA ARG A 477 42.11 6.54 21.34
C ARG A 477 42.96 5.44 20.70
N LYS A 478 42.65 4.16 20.94
CA LYS A 478 43.49 2.98 20.59
C LYS A 478 44.91 2.99 21.20
N LYS A 479 45.15 3.86 22.18
CA LYS A 479 46.43 4.01 22.90
C LYS A 479 46.14 4.35 24.35
N ARG A 480 46.98 3.88 25.27
CA ARG A 480 46.91 4.28 26.68
C ARG A 480 47.44 5.69 26.84
N ASN A 481 46.66 6.55 27.51
CA ASN A 481 47.08 7.87 27.96
C ASN A 481 47.13 7.85 29.49
N SER A 482 48.31 8.06 30.07
CA SER A 482 48.53 7.99 31.51
C SER A 482 48.04 9.22 32.28
N ASN A 483 47.87 10.36 31.59
CA ASN A 483 47.44 11.64 32.18
C ASN A 483 46.04 12.03 31.69
N GLU A 484 45.15 11.05 31.47
CA GLU A 484 43.79 11.33 30.98
C GLU A 484 42.93 11.99 32.06
N THR A 485 42.27 13.08 31.68
CA THR A 485 41.24 13.76 32.47
C THR A 485 39.91 13.75 31.72
N THR A 486 38.82 14.07 32.42
CA THR A 486 37.49 14.18 31.79
C THR A 486 37.49 15.17 30.64
N ASP A 487 38.10 16.34 30.82
CA ASP A 487 38.14 17.40 29.81
C ASP A 487 38.96 17.01 28.58
N THR A 488 40.14 16.40 28.78
CA THR A 488 41.00 15.97 27.66
C THR A 488 40.34 14.89 26.80
N LEU A 489 39.51 14.03 27.41
CA LEU A 489 38.78 12.99 26.72
C LEU A 489 37.61 13.58 25.93
N ILE A 490 36.84 14.49 26.54
CA ILE A 490 35.74 15.21 25.89
C ILE A 490 36.27 15.96 24.66
N ASP A 491 37.36 16.73 24.81
CA ASP A 491 37.98 17.46 23.70
C ASP A 491 38.38 16.55 22.54
N PHE A 492 38.92 15.36 22.85
CA PHE A 492 39.25 14.39 21.82
C PHE A 492 38.00 13.87 21.10
N MET A 493 36.96 13.50 21.86
CA MET A 493 35.71 12.98 21.31
C MET A 493 34.99 14.03 20.45
N SER A 494 34.92 15.28 20.89
CA SER A 494 34.30 16.38 20.14
C SER A 494 35.00 16.67 18.81
N ASN A 495 36.33 16.47 18.74
CA ASN A 495 37.10 16.61 17.50
C ASN A 495 37.07 15.35 16.60
N ASN A 496 36.60 14.21 17.12
CA ASN A 496 36.63 12.91 16.42
C ASN A 496 35.25 12.23 16.47
N LYS A 497 34.17 13.00 16.27
CA LYS A 497 32.78 12.61 16.55
C LYS A 497 32.38 11.22 16.06
N THR A 498 32.53 10.92 14.77
CA THR A 498 32.13 9.62 14.21
C THR A 498 33.16 8.52 14.52
N GLU A 499 34.43 8.88 14.57
CA GLU A 499 35.54 7.94 14.77
C GLU A 499 35.55 7.35 16.19
N TRP A 500 35.26 8.15 17.23
CA TRP A 500 35.20 7.61 18.60
C TRP A 500 34.03 6.64 18.76
N ALA A 501 32.86 6.97 18.19
CA ALA A 501 31.67 6.14 18.26
C ALA A 501 31.86 4.84 17.47
N TYR A 502 32.52 4.90 16.31
CA TYR A 502 32.88 3.70 15.56
C TYR A 502 33.81 2.78 16.35
N ARG A 503 34.83 3.35 17.02
CA ARG A 503 35.76 2.59 17.88
C ARG A 503 35.08 1.97 19.09
N LEU A 504 34.02 2.61 19.61
CA LEU A 504 33.19 2.06 20.68
C LEU A 504 32.55 0.72 20.25
N ILE A 505 32.01 0.63 19.02
CA ILE A 505 31.40 -0.59 18.47
C ILE A 505 32.42 -1.71 18.25
N GLN A 506 33.65 -1.36 17.87
CA GLN A 506 34.74 -2.33 17.67
C GLN A 506 35.34 -2.85 18.98
N GLY A 507 35.17 -2.11 20.07
CA GLY A 507 35.72 -2.45 21.38
C GLY A 507 35.07 -3.71 21.98
N SER A 508 35.86 -4.46 22.75
CA SER A 508 35.35 -5.60 23.53
C SER A 508 34.77 -5.20 24.90
N LYS A 509 35.07 -3.99 25.37
CA LYS A 509 34.63 -3.48 26.68
C LYS A 509 33.23 -2.87 26.59
N GLN A 510 32.46 -3.03 27.66
CA GLN A 510 31.12 -2.47 27.80
C GLN A 510 31.12 -1.18 28.64
N PHE A 511 30.50 -0.15 28.06
CA PHE A 511 30.34 1.18 28.63
C PHE A 511 28.85 1.51 28.77
N GLU A 512 28.51 2.34 29.75
CA GLU A 512 27.15 2.80 29.99
C GLU A 512 26.75 3.86 28.98
N VAL A 513 25.57 3.71 28.39
CA VAL A 513 24.98 4.71 27.50
C VAL A 513 24.21 5.76 28.35
N PRO A 514 24.22 7.05 27.97
CA PRO A 514 23.50 8.10 28.70
C PRO A 514 22.01 7.77 28.92
N GLN A 515 21.47 8.20 30.07
CA GLN A 515 20.12 7.83 30.50
C GLN A 515 19.03 8.32 29.54
N TYR A 516 19.13 9.54 29.00
CA TYR A 516 18.13 10.08 28.06
C TYR A 516 17.97 9.21 26.79
N ILE A 517 19.06 8.55 26.34
CA ILE A 517 18.99 7.59 25.22
C ILE A 517 18.27 6.33 25.69
N LYS A 518 18.59 5.79 26.88
CA LYS A 518 17.91 4.62 27.44
C LYS A 518 16.40 4.88 27.57
N ASP A 519 16.02 6.05 28.10
CA ASP A 519 14.63 6.48 28.26
C ASP A 519 13.89 6.56 26.92
N ALA A 520 14.56 7.00 25.84
CA ALA A 520 13.99 7.04 24.50
C ALA A 520 13.62 5.64 23.99
N PHE A 521 14.50 4.66 24.23
CA PHE A 521 14.27 3.27 23.86
C PHE A 521 13.21 2.59 24.73
N GLU A 522 13.12 2.92 26.02
CA GLU A 522 12.06 2.38 26.89
C GLU A 522 10.70 2.94 26.49
N TRP A 523 10.61 4.26 26.29
CA TRP A 523 9.39 4.90 25.88
C TRP A 523 8.90 4.40 24.53
N ILE A 524 9.79 4.22 23.54
CA ILE A 524 9.37 3.75 22.20
C ILE A 524 8.82 2.31 22.25
N ASP A 525 9.41 1.45 23.08
CA ASP A 525 8.94 0.09 23.33
C ASP A 525 7.61 0.03 24.13
N GLY A 526 7.16 1.16 24.67
CA GLY A 526 5.93 1.24 25.47
C GLY A 526 6.10 0.72 26.90
N LYS A 527 7.33 0.79 27.43
CA LYS A 527 7.66 0.45 28.81
C LYS A 527 7.69 1.68 29.72
#